data_AF-U3N7E9-F1
#
_entry.id   AF-U3N7E9-F1
#
_cell.length_a   1.000
_cell.length_b   1.000
_cell.length_c   1.000
_cell.angle_alpha   90.00
_cell.angle_beta   90.00
_cell.angle_gamma   90.00
#
_symmetry.space_group_name_H-M   'P 1'
#
loop_
_entity.id
_entity.type
_entity.pdbx_description
1 polymer ?
#
loop_
_entity_poly.entity_id
_entity_poly.type
_entity_poly.pdbx_seq_one_letter_code
_entity_poly.pdbx_strand_id
1 'polypeptide(L)'
;QPRVTPEGEYIPLDHQDVDVGFDGGTDRIFLVSPITIVHEIDSASPLYELGRAELARADFELVVILEGMVEATAMTTQCRSSYLPGELLWGHRFEPVLFQRGSQYEVDYRHFHRTYEVPGTPVCSAKELDEQAERASHSPKSSFPGSLAAFCYENELALSCCQEEEEEEEAKEEDGAEAEDGIASPQVLTPTLALTLPP
;
A
#
# COMPACT_ATOMS: atom_id res chain seq x y z
N GLN A 1 -9.96 4.42 -23.63
CA GLN A 1 -11.19 4.60 -24.43
C GLN A 1 -10.97 5.69 -25.48
N PRO A 2 -11.72 5.69 -26.58
CA PRO A 2 -11.72 6.82 -27.50
C PRO A 2 -12.30 8.07 -26.80
N ARG A 3 -11.68 9.23 -26.98
CA ARG A 3 -12.22 10.51 -26.49
C ARG A 3 -12.25 11.56 -27.59
N VAL A 4 -13.13 12.54 -27.45
CA VAL A 4 -13.17 13.73 -28.31
C VAL A 4 -12.70 14.91 -27.48
N THR A 5 -11.70 15.65 -27.96
CA THR A 5 -11.22 16.86 -27.29
C THR A 5 -12.29 17.97 -27.34
N PRO A 6 -12.21 19.01 -26.49
CA PRO A 6 -13.11 20.17 -26.58
C PRO A 6 -13.12 20.85 -27.96
N GLU A 7 -12.03 20.73 -28.71
CA GLU A 7 -11.85 21.27 -30.06
C GLU A 7 -12.45 20.37 -31.16
N GLY A 8 -12.94 19.18 -30.81
CA GLY A 8 -13.58 18.24 -31.73
C GLY A 8 -12.64 17.20 -32.35
N GLU A 9 -11.40 17.07 -31.87
CA GLU A 9 -10.48 16.04 -32.35
C GLU A 9 -10.84 14.67 -31.75
N TYR A 10 -11.00 13.66 -32.60
CA TYR A 10 -11.24 12.28 -32.18
C TYR A 10 -9.91 11.55 -31.93
N ILE A 11 -9.69 11.13 -30.69
CA ILE A 11 -8.55 10.33 -30.26
C ILE A 11 -9.05 8.88 -30.10
N PRO A 12 -8.67 7.93 -30.98
CA PRO A 12 -9.17 6.56 -30.93
C PRO A 12 -8.76 5.80 -29.66
N LEU A 13 -7.54 6.07 -29.18
CA LEU A 13 -6.98 5.52 -27.96
C LEU A 13 -6.21 6.63 -27.26
N ASP A 14 -6.78 7.12 -26.16
CA ASP A 14 -6.10 8.07 -25.31
C ASP A 14 -5.15 7.33 -24.37
N HIS A 15 -3.92 7.85 -24.26
CA HIS A 15 -2.91 7.34 -23.35
C HIS A 15 -2.81 8.30 -22.17
N GLN A 16 -3.03 7.78 -20.97
CA GLN A 16 -2.85 8.52 -19.72
C GLN A 16 -1.71 7.87 -18.94
N ASP A 17 -0.80 8.71 -18.46
CA ASP A 17 0.33 8.27 -17.68
C ASP A 17 -0.10 7.85 -16.27
N VAL A 18 0.60 6.87 -15.71
CA VAL A 18 0.37 6.36 -14.36
C VAL A 18 1.69 6.49 -13.61
N ASP A 19 1.77 7.47 -12.71
CA ASP A 19 3.03 7.76 -12.03
C ASP A 19 3.46 6.61 -11.11
N VAL A 20 4.68 6.13 -11.31
CA VAL A 20 5.34 5.12 -10.47
C VAL A 20 6.53 5.73 -9.71
N GLY A 21 6.51 7.06 -9.56
CA GLY A 21 7.49 7.86 -8.87
C GLY A 21 8.60 8.40 -9.77
N PHE A 22 8.24 8.82 -11.00
CA PHE A 22 9.17 9.47 -11.92
C PHE A 22 9.73 10.77 -11.32
N ASP A 23 8.89 11.58 -10.70
CA ASP A 23 9.28 12.84 -10.08
C ASP A 23 10.26 12.65 -8.91
N GLY A 24 10.08 11.56 -8.15
CA GLY A 24 11.00 11.13 -7.07
C GLY A 24 12.21 10.34 -7.57
N GLY A 25 12.21 9.93 -8.85
CA GLY A 25 13.20 9.07 -9.46
C GLY A 25 13.24 7.65 -8.90
N THR A 26 12.16 7.19 -8.26
CA THR A 26 11.97 5.84 -7.70
C THR A 26 11.48 4.83 -8.73
N ASP A 27 11.10 5.31 -9.92
CA ASP A 27 10.86 4.51 -11.13
C ASP A 27 12.11 3.72 -11.58
N ARG A 28 13.30 4.23 -11.23
CA ARG A 28 14.59 3.58 -11.52
C ARG A 28 14.91 2.54 -10.45
N ILE A 29 14.70 1.29 -10.80
CA ILE A 29 14.90 0.16 -9.88
C ILE A 29 16.23 -0.56 -10.10
N PHE A 30 16.77 -1.15 -9.01
CA PHE A 30 17.88 -2.10 -9.08
C PHE A 30 17.33 -3.54 -9.01
N LEU A 31 17.09 -4.13 -10.18
CA LEU A 31 16.34 -5.38 -10.30
C LEU A 31 17.23 -6.62 -10.11
N VAL A 32 17.45 -7.03 -8.86
CA VAL A 32 18.18 -8.27 -8.48
C VAL A 32 17.24 -9.41 -8.10
N SER A 33 16.11 -9.08 -7.51
CA SER A 33 15.03 -10.01 -7.16
C SER A 33 13.70 -9.37 -7.59
N PRO A 34 12.57 -10.11 -7.65
CA PRO A 34 11.28 -9.54 -7.95
C PRO A 34 10.97 -8.28 -7.14
N ILE A 35 10.58 -7.20 -7.81
CA ILE A 35 10.18 -5.94 -7.20
C ILE A 35 8.70 -5.72 -7.50
N THR A 36 7.96 -5.32 -6.47
CA THR A 36 6.58 -4.84 -6.65
C THR A 36 6.62 -3.36 -7.04
N ILE A 37 6.13 -3.05 -8.23
CA ILE A 37 5.95 -1.67 -8.66
C ILE A 37 4.67 -1.12 -8.03
N VAL A 38 4.75 0.09 -7.51
CA VAL A 38 3.69 0.76 -6.77
C VAL A 38 3.29 2.02 -7.51
N HIS A 39 1.99 2.13 -7.79
CA HIS A 39 1.34 3.40 -8.11
C HIS A 39 0.48 3.83 -6.92
N GLU A 40 0.73 5.04 -6.42
CA GLU A 40 -0.12 5.67 -5.42
C GLU A 40 -1.35 6.28 -6.10
N ILE A 41 -2.55 5.87 -5.69
CA ILE A 41 -3.79 6.40 -6.24
C ILE A 41 -4.14 7.69 -5.48
N ASP A 42 -3.51 8.78 -5.89
CA ASP A 42 -3.76 10.13 -5.37
C ASP A 42 -4.74 10.92 -6.25
N SER A 43 -4.97 12.20 -5.92
CA SER A 43 -5.88 13.07 -6.68
C SER A 43 -5.47 13.36 -8.13
N ALA A 44 -4.22 13.10 -8.51
CA ALA A 44 -3.72 13.24 -9.88
C ALA A 44 -3.83 11.93 -10.68
N SER A 45 -4.02 10.78 -10.00
CA SER A 45 -4.16 9.47 -10.62
C SER A 45 -5.40 9.39 -11.54
N PRO A 46 -5.27 8.78 -12.73
CA PRO A 46 -6.43 8.48 -13.58
C PRO A 46 -7.37 7.43 -12.95
N LEU A 47 -6.93 6.75 -11.89
CA LEU A 47 -7.70 5.73 -11.16
C LEU A 47 -8.38 6.30 -9.91
N TYR A 48 -8.21 7.60 -9.61
CA TYR A 48 -8.64 8.23 -8.35
C TYR A 48 -10.12 8.03 -8.00
N GLU A 49 -10.98 8.04 -9.02
CA GLU A 49 -12.43 7.90 -8.87
C GLU A 49 -12.93 6.44 -8.96
N LEU A 50 -12.04 5.47 -9.20
CA LEU A 50 -12.42 4.08 -9.37
C LEU A 50 -12.48 3.34 -8.03
N GLY A 51 -13.69 2.96 -7.61
CA GLY A 51 -13.91 1.98 -6.55
C GLY A 51 -13.91 0.54 -7.08
N ARG A 52 -14.13 -0.43 -6.19
CA ARG A 52 -14.15 -1.87 -6.54
C ARG A 52 -15.23 -2.19 -7.58
N ALA A 53 -16.42 -1.60 -7.44
CA ALA A 53 -17.54 -1.88 -8.33
C ALA A 53 -17.36 -1.21 -9.70
N GLU A 54 -16.76 -0.02 -9.72
CA GLU A 54 -16.45 0.76 -10.90
C GLU A 54 -15.35 0.07 -11.69
N LEU A 55 -14.28 -0.41 -11.03
CA LEU A 55 -13.21 -1.17 -11.65
C LEU A 55 -13.73 -2.41 -12.38
N ALA A 56 -14.67 -3.14 -11.77
CA ALA A 56 -15.28 -4.34 -12.39
C ALA A 56 -16.10 -4.03 -13.66
N ARG A 57 -16.50 -2.78 -13.87
CA ARG A 57 -17.24 -2.32 -15.07
C ARG A 57 -16.41 -1.41 -15.97
N ALA A 58 -15.17 -1.12 -15.57
CA ALA A 58 -14.29 -0.24 -16.31
C ALA A 58 -13.86 -0.90 -17.61
N ASP A 59 -13.50 -0.06 -18.58
CA ASP A 59 -13.05 -0.50 -19.90
C ASP A 59 -11.81 0.33 -20.29
N PHE A 60 -10.66 -0.17 -19.85
CA PHE A 60 -9.34 0.36 -20.15
C PHE A 60 -8.33 -0.79 -20.26
N GLU A 61 -7.08 -0.47 -20.60
CA GLU A 61 -5.97 -1.41 -20.55
C GLU A 61 -4.80 -0.69 -19.87
N LEU A 62 -4.27 -1.29 -18.81
CA LEU A 62 -3.11 -0.78 -18.09
C LEU A 62 -1.85 -1.41 -18.69
N VAL A 63 -1.15 -0.66 -19.54
CA VAL A 63 0.08 -1.10 -20.17
C VAL A 63 1.26 -0.85 -19.23
N VAL A 64 2.06 -1.87 -18.99
CA VAL A 64 3.28 -1.77 -18.18
C VAL A 64 4.52 -1.97 -19.05
N ILE A 65 5.53 -1.15 -18.82
CA ILE A 65 6.75 -1.12 -19.61
C ILE A 65 7.94 -1.16 -18.66
N LEU A 66 8.87 -2.08 -18.91
CA LEU A 66 10.16 -2.13 -18.24
C LEU A 66 11.25 -1.93 -19.28
N GLU A 67 12.04 -0.88 -19.08
CA GLU A 67 13.21 -0.58 -19.91
C GLU A 67 14.48 -0.81 -19.12
N GLY A 68 15.50 -1.37 -19.78
CA GLY A 68 16.78 -1.62 -19.17
C GLY A 68 17.86 -1.93 -20.20
N MET A 69 19.11 -1.94 -19.75
CA MET A 69 20.25 -2.33 -20.57
C MET A 69 20.69 -3.75 -20.22
N VAL A 70 20.85 -4.60 -21.22
CA VAL A 70 21.42 -5.93 -21.03
C VAL A 70 22.94 -5.81 -20.86
N GLU A 71 23.45 -6.22 -19.70
CA GLU A 71 24.86 -6.02 -19.31
C GLU A 71 25.85 -6.56 -20.36
N ALA A 72 25.59 -7.76 -20.89
CA ALA A 72 26.50 -8.42 -21.82
C ALA A 72 26.60 -7.75 -23.20
N THR A 73 25.55 -7.04 -23.64
CA THR A 73 25.47 -6.51 -25.01
C THR A 73 25.44 -4.97 -25.06
N ALA A 74 25.26 -4.31 -23.92
CA ALA A 74 25.00 -2.87 -23.82
C ALA A 74 23.83 -2.40 -24.72
N MET A 75 22.91 -3.31 -25.06
CA MET A 75 21.71 -2.99 -25.83
C MET A 75 20.56 -2.66 -24.88
N THR A 76 19.80 -1.63 -25.21
CA THR A 76 18.54 -1.32 -24.54
C THR A 76 17.49 -2.35 -24.92
N THR A 77 16.78 -2.86 -23.92
CA THR A 77 15.68 -3.81 -24.05
C THR A 77 14.45 -3.23 -23.37
N GLN A 78 13.30 -3.46 -24.01
CA GLN A 78 12.01 -3.05 -23.49
C GLN A 78 11.12 -4.30 -23.39
N CYS A 79 10.69 -4.63 -22.17
CA CYS A 79 9.65 -5.62 -21.90
C CYS A 79 8.32 -4.89 -21.74
N ARG A 80 7.24 -5.45 -22.29
CA ARG A 80 5.90 -4.88 -22.23
C ARG A 80 4.90 -5.96 -21.83
N SER A 81 3.97 -5.59 -20.98
CA SER A 81 2.81 -6.41 -20.63
C SER A 81 1.60 -5.49 -20.45
N SER A 82 0.42 -6.05 -20.23
CA SER A 82 -0.77 -5.26 -19.96
C SER A 82 -1.74 -6.00 -19.06
N TYR A 83 -2.59 -5.21 -18.39
CA TYR A 83 -3.66 -5.69 -17.53
C TYR A 83 -4.99 -5.09 -17.93
N LEU A 84 -5.98 -5.95 -18.12
CA LEU A 84 -7.37 -5.55 -18.22
C LEU A 84 -7.96 -5.34 -16.81
N PRO A 85 -9.05 -4.56 -16.65
CA PRO A 85 -9.67 -4.31 -15.35
C PRO A 85 -10.06 -5.58 -14.59
N GLY A 86 -10.46 -6.64 -15.31
CA GLY A 86 -10.76 -7.95 -14.72
C GLY A 86 -9.55 -8.73 -14.19
N GLU A 87 -8.33 -8.33 -14.57
CA GLU A 87 -7.07 -8.93 -14.10
C GLU A 87 -6.49 -8.18 -12.89
N LEU A 88 -7.04 -6.99 -12.57
CA LEU A 88 -6.66 -6.20 -11.41
C LEU A 88 -7.42 -6.71 -10.17
N LEU A 89 -6.70 -7.41 -9.29
CA LEU A 89 -7.28 -8.05 -8.11
C LEU A 89 -7.44 -7.05 -6.95
N TRP A 90 -8.65 -6.50 -6.78
CA TRP A 90 -8.95 -5.58 -5.68
C TRP A 90 -8.85 -6.26 -4.31
N GLY A 91 -8.08 -5.66 -3.39
CA GLY A 91 -7.91 -6.19 -2.04
C GLY A 91 -7.02 -7.43 -1.97
N HIS A 92 -6.04 -7.54 -2.88
CA HIS A 92 -5.02 -8.59 -2.87
C HIS A 92 -3.63 -8.02 -2.63
N ARG A 93 -2.73 -8.87 -2.13
CA ARG A 93 -1.29 -8.62 -2.05
C ARG A 93 -0.52 -9.81 -2.61
N PHE A 94 0.65 -9.55 -3.20
CA PHE A 94 1.54 -10.63 -3.64
C PHE A 94 2.10 -11.40 -2.43
N GLU A 95 2.25 -12.71 -2.61
CA GLU A 95 2.99 -13.52 -1.65
C GLU A 95 4.48 -13.13 -1.66
N PRO A 96 5.16 -13.10 -0.50
CA PRO A 96 6.59 -12.89 -0.45
C PRO A 96 7.33 -13.96 -1.25
N VAL A 97 8.34 -13.55 -2.03
CA VAL A 97 9.16 -14.46 -2.83
C VAL A 97 10.60 -14.57 -2.34
N LEU A 98 11.05 -13.61 -1.52
CA LEU A 98 12.42 -13.54 -1.02
C LEU A 98 12.46 -14.04 0.41
N PHE A 99 13.26 -15.07 0.66
CA PHE A 99 13.39 -15.70 1.97
C PHE A 99 14.85 -15.78 2.38
N GLN A 100 15.15 -15.48 3.64
CA GLN A 100 16.48 -15.67 4.19
C GLN A 100 16.66 -17.14 4.63
N ARG A 101 17.74 -17.77 4.17
CA ARG A 101 18.17 -19.10 4.60
C ARG A 101 19.62 -19.06 5.09
N GLY A 102 19.78 -18.98 6.41
CA GLY A 102 21.08 -18.80 7.04
C GLY A 102 21.71 -17.46 6.64
N SER A 103 22.84 -17.51 5.95
CA SER A 103 23.58 -16.33 5.47
C SER A 103 23.26 -15.91 4.02
N GLN A 104 22.32 -16.59 3.36
CA GLN A 104 21.96 -16.33 1.96
C GLN A 104 20.48 -15.98 1.83
N TYR A 105 20.14 -15.33 0.72
CA TYR A 105 18.76 -15.08 0.31
C TYR A 105 18.40 -16.01 -0.84
N GLU A 106 17.23 -16.63 -0.76
CA GLU A 106 16.66 -17.48 -1.79
C GLU A 106 15.39 -16.83 -2.35
N VAL A 107 15.24 -16.87 -3.68
CA VAL A 107 14.03 -16.40 -4.36
C VAL A 107 13.23 -17.61 -4.81
N ASP A 108 11.99 -17.74 -4.33
CA ASP A 108 11.07 -18.80 -4.74
C ASP A 108 10.07 -18.28 -5.77
N TYR A 109 10.40 -18.44 -7.05
CA TYR A 109 9.57 -18.02 -8.17
C TYR A 109 8.23 -18.77 -8.28
N ARG A 110 7.99 -19.83 -7.51
CA ARG A 110 6.67 -20.50 -7.47
C ARG A 110 5.60 -19.62 -6.84
N HIS A 111 6.00 -18.65 -6.02
CA HIS A 111 5.10 -17.67 -5.39
C HIS A 111 4.98 -16.38 -6.20
N PHE A 112 5.72 -16.24 -7.32
CA PHE A 112 5.83 -14.98 -8.06
C PHE A 112 4.48 -14.39 -8.50
N HIS A 113 3.59 -15.23 -9.03
CA HIS A 113 2.26 -14.80 -9.46
C HIS A 113 1.19 -15.01 -8.38
N ARG A 114 1.55 -15.52 -7.20
CA ARG A 114 0.57 -15.84 -6.15
C ARG A 114 0.20 -14.59 -5.38
N THR A 115 -1.08 -14.50 -5.06
CA THR A 115 -1.64 -13.43 -4.24
C THR A 115 -2.53 -14.01 -3.16
N TYR A 116 -2.71 -13.24 -2.09
CA TYR A 116 -3.65 -13.54 -1.03
C TYR A 116 -4.60 -12.36 -0.82
N GLU A 117 -5.84 -12.68 -0.42
CA GLU A 117 -6.85 -11.68 -0.08
C GLU A 117 -6.49 -10.95 1.22
N VAL A 118 -6.76 -9.65 1.26
CA VAL A 118 -6.60 -8.79 2.44
C VAL A 118 -7.99 -8.37 2.91
N PRO A 119 -8.53 -9.01 3.96
CA PRO A 119 -9.77 -8.57 4.57
C PRO A 119 -9.64 -7.13 5.08
N GLY A 120 -10.68 -6.33 4.88
CA GLY A 120 -10.72 -4.95 5.35
C GLY A 120 -10.16 -3.91 4.39
N THR A 121 -9.72 -4.30 3.19
CA THR A 121 -9.45 -3.30 2.13
C THR A 121 -10.73 -2.52 1.82
N PRO A 122 -10.71 -1.18 1.85
CA PRO A 122 -11.85 -0.36 1.47
C PRO A 122 -12.35 -0.71 0.06
N VAL A 123 -13.67 -0.65 -0.15
CA VAL A 123 -14.28 -0.95 -1.45
C VAL A 123 -14.61 0.31 -2.26
N CYS A 124 -14.54 1.46 -1.61
CA CYS A 124 -14.71 2.79 -2.20
C CYS A 124 -13.46 3.23 -2.97
N SER A 125 -13.62 4.28 -3.77
CA SER A 125 -12.50 4.90 -4.49
C SER A 125 -11.57 5.68 -3.54
N ALA A 126 -10.37 6.01 -4.02
CA ALA A 126 -9.45 6.88 -3.28
C ALA A 126 -10.08 8.26 -2.99
N LYS A 127 -10.80 8.82 -3.97
CA LYS A 127 -11.57 10.06 -3.79
C LYS A 127 -12.56 9.99 -2.63
N GLU A 128 -13.34 8.92 -2.56
CA GLU A 128 -14.32 8.74 -1.50
C GLU A 128 -13.67 8.59 -0.12
N LEU A 129 -12.51 7.93 -0.05
CA LEU A 129 -11.71 7.82 1.17
C LEU A 129 -11.19 9.17 1.64
N ASP A 130 -10.64 9.98 0.75
CA ASP A 130 -10.15 11.32 1.06
C ASP A 130 -11.29 12.22 1.54
N GLU A 131 -12.43 12.22 0.83
CA GLU A 131 -13.61 12.98 1.25
C GLU A 131 -14.13 12.55 2.63
N GLN A 132 -14.06 11.26 2.95
CA GLN A 132 -14.47 10.74 4.25
C GLN A 132 -13.50 11.16 5.36
N ALA A 133 -12.19 11.13 5.09
CA ALA A 133 -11.16 11.60 6.01
C ALA A 133 -11.32 13.11 6.30
N GLU A 134 -11.60 13.92 5.27
CA GLU A 134 -11.87 15.35 5.42
C GLU A 134 -13.16 15.64 6.20
N ARG A 135 -14.23 14.88 5.97
CA ARG A 135 -15.47 15.01 6.77
C ARG A 135 -15.25 14.64 8.23
N ALA A 136 -14.41 13.65 8.51
CA ALA A 136 -14.08 13.26 9.87
C ALA A 136 -13.24 14.36 10.58
N SER A 137 -12.32 14.99 9.86
CA SER A 137 -11.50 16.10 10.38
C SER A 137 -12.31 17.39 10.63
N HIS A 138 -13.35 17.64 9.83
CA HIS A 138 -14.22 18.82 9.93
C HIS A 138 -15.45 18.61 10.82
N SER A 139 -15.64 17.44 11.42
CA SER A 139 -16.72 17.23 12.38
C SER A 139 -16.50 18.11 13.63
N PRO A 140 -17.44 19.01 13.99
CA PRO A 140 -17.29 19.77 15.22
C PRO A 140 -17.38 18.78 16.38
N LYS A 141 -16.30 18.69 17.18
CA LYS A 141 -16.34 18.04 18.51
C LYS A 141 -17.63 18.49 19.19
N SER A 142 -18.58 17.57 19.38
CA SER A 142 -19.91 17.93 19.86
C SER A 142 -19.75 18.68 21.18
N SER A 143 -20.15 19.94 21.18
CA SER A 143 -20.26 20.80 22.35
C SER A 143 -21.45 20.36 23.20
N PHE A 144 -21.35 19.18 23.82
CA PHE A 144 -22.13 18.87 25.01
C PHE A 144 -21.26 19.11 26.23
N PRO A 145 -21.50 20.17 27.02
CA PRO A 145 -20.89 20.31 28.34
C PRO A 145 -21.61 19.33 29.27
N GLY A 146 -21.00 18.16 29.53
CA GLY A 146 -21.67 17.16 30.34
C GLY A 146 -20.91 15.87 30.63
N SER A 147 -19.59 15.87 30.68
CA SER A 147 -18.81 15.08 31.66
C SER A 147 -17.33 15.44 31.52
N LEU A 148 -16.81 16.17 32.50
CA LEU A 148 -15.39 16.48 32.71
C LEU A 148 -14.62 15.14 32.81
N ALA A 149 -13.46 14.91 32.22
CA ALA A 149 -12.40 15.82 31.87
C ALA A 149 -11.59 15.28 30.68
N ALA A 150 -11.53 16.07 29.62
CA ALA A 150 -10.32 16.20 28.85
C ALA A 150 -9.50 17.31 29.52
N PHE A 151 -8.48 16.93 30.28
CA PHE A 151 -7.31 17.78 30.46
C PHE A 151 -6.19 17.09 29.69
N CYS A 152 -5.96 17.57 28.46
CA CYS A 152 -4.68 17.35 27.81
C CYS A 152 -3.65 18.14 28.63
N TYR A 153 -2.74 17.44 29.32
CA TYR A 153 -1.37 17.90 29.40
C TYR A 153 -0.44 16.71 29.26
N GLU A 154 0.67 17.02 28.64
CA GLU A 154 1.66 16.10 28.11
C GLU A 154 2.44 15.38 29.21
N ASN A 155 3.13 14.34 28.73
CA ASN A 155 4.38 13.79 29.22
C ASN A 155 4.30 12.61 30.21
N GLU A 156 4.72 11.46 29.64
CA GLU A 156 5.47 10.33 30.18
C GLU A 156 5.26 9.84 31.63
N LEU A 157 4.98 8.53 31.70
CA LEU A 157 5.50 7.60 32.72
C LEU A 157 5.46 8.11 34.17
N ALA A 158 4.35 7.89 34.88
CA ALA A 158 4.40 7.78 36.34
C ALA A 158 3.15 7.09 36.92
N LEU A 159 3.41 6.00 37.64
CA LEU A 159 2.63 5.49 38.78
C LEU A 159 1.33 4.75 38.41
N SER A 160 1.30 3.41 38.36
CA SER A 160 1.62 2.44 39.43
C SER A 160 1.02 2.82 40.79
N CYS A 161 0.31 1.85 41.40
CA CYS A 161 -0.34 1.86 42.73
C CYS A 161 -1.69 2.61 42.76
N CYS A 162 -2.84 2.06 43.14
CA CYS A 162 -3.13 0.91 44.00
C CYS A 162 -4.47 0.28 43.60
N GLN A 163 -4.48 -1.03 43.34
CA GLN A 163 -5.46 -1.92 43.97
C GLN A 163 -4.65 -3.05 44.60
N GLU A 164 -4.25 -2.81 45.85
CA GLU A 164 -3.97 -3.84 46.85
C GLU A 164 -5.26 -4.69 46.95
N GLU A 165 -5.20 -6.02 46.91
CA GLU A 165 -5.01 -6.97 48.02
C GLU A 165 -5.18 -8.37 47.35
N GLU A 166 -4.48 -9.48 47.62
CA GLU A 166 -3.66 -9.96 48.74
C GLU A 166 -2.89 -11.23 48.29
N GLU A 167 -1.63 -11.36 48.75
CA GLU A 167 -0.90 -12.56 49.27
C GLU A 167 -0.79 -13.85 48.41
N GLU A 168 0.35 -14.56 48.28
CA GLU A 168 1.48 -14.79 49.20
C GLU A 168 2.71 -15.39 48.45
N GLU A 169 3.85 -15.43 49.14
CA GLU A 169 5.25 -15.58 48.69
C GLU A 169 5.71 -16.95 48.09
N GLU A 170 6.74 -16.93 47.24
CA GLU A 170 8.09 -17.46 47.58
C GLU A 170 9.12 -17.20 46.45
N ALA A 171 10.33 -16.79 46.85
CA ALA A 171 11.43 -16.38 45.99
C ALA A 171 12.31 -17.55 45.47
N LYS A 172 12.83 -17.41 44.24
CA LYS A 172 14.22 -17.82 43.91
C LYS A 172 14.72 -17.18 42.61
N GLU A 173 15.99 -16.78 42.66
CA GLU A 173 16.76 -15.98 41.73
C GLU A 173 17.11 -16.64 40.38
N GLU A 174 17.41 -15.73 39.44
CA GLU A 174 18.46 -15.74 38.41
C GLU A 174 18.14 -16.12 36.93
N ASP A 175 18.35 -15.08 36.10
CA ASP A 175 19.07 -15.04 34.82
C ASP A 175 18.27 -14.97 33.50
N GLY A 176 18.69 -14.01 32.65
CA GLY A 176 18.73 -14.21 31.19
C GLY A 176 17.70 -13.51 30.29
N ALA A 177 18.16 -12.42 29.67
CA ALA A 177 17.96 -12.03 28.27
C ALA A 177 16.61 -11.43 27.78
N GLU A 178 16.77 -10.29 27.11
CA GLU A 178 15.78 -9.38 26.53
C GLU A 178 14.99 -9.99 25.35
N ALA A 179 13.70 -9.68 25.31
CA ALA A 179 12.80 -9.86 24.18
C ALA A 179 12.22 -8.48 23.82
N GLU A 180 12.53 -7.96 22.64
CA GLU A 180 11.88 -6.75 22.11
C GLU A 180 10.69 -7.15 21.23
N ASP A 181 9.50 -6.89 21.76
CA ASP A 181 8.21 -7.00 21.06
C ASP A 181 7.90 -5.62 20.45
N GLY A 182 8.16 -5.49 19.15
CA GLY A 182 7.94 -4.25 18.39
C GLY A 182 6.47 -4.07 18.06
N ILE A 183 5.77 -3.29 18.88
CA ILE A 183 4.39 -2.83 18.64
C ILE A 183 4.37 -1.94 17.39
N ALA A 184 3.86 -2.50 16.28
CA ALA A 184 3.69 -1.76 15.03
C ALA A 184 2.51 -0.78 15.12
N SER A 185 2.81 0.50 14.97
CA SER A 185 1.83 1.59 14.79
C SER A 185 0.90 1.36 13.58
N PRO A 186 -0.34 1.86 13.61
CA PRO A 186 -1.31 1.63 12.55
C PRO A 186 -0.91 2.43 11.30
N GLN A 187 -0.40 1.74 10.28
CA GLN A 187 -0.16 2.35 8.98
C GLN A 187 -1.49 2.59 8.27
N VAL A 188 -1.72 3.84 7.88
CA VAL A 188 -2.83 4.27 7.02
C VAL A 188 -2.73 3.48 5.72
N LEU A 189 -3.71 2.63 5.46
CA LEU A 189 -3.78 1.82 4.26
C LEU A 189 -4.25 2.70 3.11
N THR A 190 -3.31 3.33 2.40
CA THR A 190 -3.59 3.89 1.07
C THR A 190 -3.84 2.72 0.10
N PRO A 191 -4.79 2.86 -0.84
CA PRO A 191 -4.99 1.86 -1.87
C PRO A 191 -3.79 1.85 -2.81
N THR A 192 -2.92 0.86 -2.63
CA THR A 192 -1.73 0.65 -3.46
C THR A 192 -2.04 -0.37 -4.54
N LEU A 193 -1.85 -0.01 -5.81
CA LEU A 193 -1.86 -0.98 -6.90
C LEU A 193 -0.47 -1.60 -7.02
N ALA A 194 -0.38 -2.90 -6.75
CA ALA A 194 0.83 -3.69 -6.88
C ALA A 194 0.78 -4.46 -8.19
N LEU A 195 1.81 -4.33 -9.05
CA LEU A 195 1.93 -5.08 -10.30
C LEU A 195 3.20 -5.95 -10.30
N THR A 196 3.10 -7.16 -10.86
CA THR A 196 4.25 -8.05 -11.11
C THR A 196 4.52 -8.17 -12.59
N LEU A 197 5.71 -7.77 -13.05
CA LEU A 197 6.09 -8.00 -14.44
C LEU A 197 6.45 -9.47 -14.67
N PRO A 198 5.95 -10.15 -15.71
CA PRO A 198 6.41 -11.51 -16.02
C PRO A 198 7.93 -11.52 -16.34
N PRO A 199 8.64 -12.63 -16.09
CA PRO A 199 10.07 -12.79 -16.38
C PRO A 199 10.41 -12.73 -17.87
#